data_AF-A0A8G2F4R7-F1
#
_entry.id   AF-A0A8G2F4R7-F1
#
_cell.length_a   1.000
_cell.length_b   1.000
_cell.length_c   1.000
_cell.angle_alpha   90.00
_cell.angle_beta   90.00
_cell.angle_gamma   90.00
#
_symmetry.space_group_name_H-M   'P 1'
#
loop_
_entity.id
_entity.type
_entity.pdbx_description
1 polymer ?
#
loop_
_entity_poly.entity_id
_entity_poly.type
_entity_poly.pdbx_seq_one_letter_code
_entity_poly.pdbx_strand_id
1 'polypeptide(L)'
;MDTENKHKASNIEALTFLLPRLGAASHIYTGKAAGLGVTKENVMALVTLRDDFPDLADIENGLLHLIFNEPKEKSDMIMESLSKALQTVVNVYEHSSIALCGSTLSSLWNTDIAIVEKQIEQQQCKLRDINDELREASNSYEMTPFNGASPEYVALLERKLERYKADYDKERHILDGLYSQKRKLSEQLSHIGNDLFGDIYSQCSALLSSVRRYFDTTVSDDHDNENVEMVSVLTYFPMHLVSKIYELCNGSQFKEMDEVDFFHAINLHPDSHLLQINPGEKVRVCYLISRLGTTLGTPSKEEWTNAILSRLDIKSQFYRSKYRQPVSDMPSEANAEFAAAIKEIFDK
;
A
#
# COMPACT_ATOMS: atom_id res chain seq x y z
N MET A 1 -21.19 13.43 9.25
CA MET A 1 -21.65 13.05 7.89
C MET A 1 -20.65 13.42 6.81
N ASP A 2 -20.03 14.61 6.83
CA ASP A 2 -19.10 15.00 5.75
C ASP A 2 -17.70 14.38 5.82
N THR A 3 -17.19 14.03 7.00
CA THR A 3 -15.87 13.41 7.18
C THR A 3 -15.83 11.92 6.79
N GLU A 4 -16.94 11.21 7.01
CA GLU A 4 -17.08 9.77 6.77
C GLU A 4 -17.24 9.45 5.27
N ASN A 5 -17.97 10.30 4.53
CA ASN A 5 -18.06 10.21 3.07
C ASN A 5 -16.75 10.60 2.38
N LYS A 6 -15.97 11.52 2.97
CA LYS A 6 -14.67 11.94 2.43
C LYS A 6 -13.61 10.85 2.61
N HIS A 7 -13.59 10.17 3.76
CA HIS A 7 -12.74 8.99 3.98
C HIS A 7 -13.15 7.79 3.10
N LYS A 8 -14.47 7.54 2.91
CA LYS A 8 -14.95 6.49 1.99
C LYS A 8 -14.50 6.68 0.54
N ALA A 9 -14.55 7.92 0.03
CA ALA A 9 -14.09 8.22 -1.32
C ALA A 9 -12.56 8.05 -1.46
N SER A 10 -11.80 8.54 -0.48
CA SER A 10 -10.33 8.47 -0.44
C SER A 10 -9.79 7.02 -0.48
N ASN A 11 -10.49 6.07 0.16
CA ASN A 11 -9.97 4.71 0.34
C ASN A 11 -10.21 3.80 -0.88
N ILE A 12 -11.31 3.99 -1.63
CA ILE A 12 -11.54 3.29 -2.91
C ILE A 12 -10.64 3.88 -4.00
N GLU A 13 -10.43 5.19 -3.97
CA GLU A 13 -9.50 5.88 -4.89
C GLU A 13 -8.08 5.33 -4.75
N ALA A 14 -7.63 5.02 -3.52
CA ALA A 14 -6.33 4.41 -3.26
C ALA A 14 -6.15 3.06 -3.98
N LEU A 15 -7.13 2.14 -3.90
CA LEU A 15 -7.09 0.85 -4.60
C LEU A 15 -7.18 1.00 -6.13
N THR A 16 -8.05 1.92 -6.59
CA THR A 16 -8.25 2.19 -8.02
C THR A 16 -6.97 2.75 -8.66
N PHE A 17 -6.20 3.52 -7.91
CA PHE A 17 -4.94 4.09 -8.34
C PHE A 17 -3.76 3.12 -8.23
N LEU A 18 -3.77 2.26 -7.20
CA LEU A 18 -2.70 1.30 -6.94
C LEU A 18 -2.67 0.16 -7.96
N LEU A 19 -3.83 -0.37 -8.38
CA LEU A 19 -3.90 -1.56 -9.24
C LEU A 19 -3.21 -1.38 -10.61
N PRO A 20 -3.45 -0.29 -11.38
CA PRO A 20 -2.75 -0.07 -12.64
C PRO A 20 -1.24 0.10 -12.47
N ARG A 21 -0.80 0.74 -11.38
CA ARG A 21 0.61 0.96 -11.07
C ARG A 21 1.32 -0.35 -10.70
N LEU A 22 0.66 -1.20 -9.91
CA LEU A 22 1.14 -2.55 -9.61
C LEU A 22 1.22 -3.40 -10.89
N GLY A 23 0.23 -3.34 -11.77
CA GLY A 23 0.28 -4.03 -13.06
C GLY A 23 1.46 -3.59 -13.94
N ALA A 24 1.70 -2.28 -14.02
CA ALA A 24 2.88 -1.74 -14.71
C ALA A 24 4.19 -2.22 -14.06
N ALA A 25 4.27 -2.22 -12.72
CA ALA A 25 5.42 -2.74 -12.00
C ALA A 25 5.64 -4.23 -12.26
N SER A 26 4.60 -5.07 -12.25
CA SER A 26 4.70 -6.49 -12.61
C SER A 26 5.31 -6.68 -14.01
N HIS A 27 4.87 -5.89 -14.99
CA HIS A 27 5.44 -5.93 -16.34
C HIS A 27 6.91 -5.48 -16.39
N ILE A 28 7.28 -4.44 -15.65
CA ILE A 28 8.66 -3.97 -15.58
C ILE A 28 9.56 -5.02 -14.92
N TYR A 29 9.13 -5.63 -13.82
CA TYR A 29 9.85 -6.69 -13.11
C TYR A 29 10.07 -7.91 -14.01
N THR A 30 9.00 -8.43 -14.60
CA THR A 30 9.06 -9.59 -15.51
C THR A 30 9.93 -9.31 -16.72
N GLY A 31 9.79 -8.14 -17.34
CA GLY A 31 10.61 -7.75 -18.48
C GLY A 31 12.09 -7.67 -18.12
N LYS A 32 12.42 -7.02 -17.01
CA LYS A 32 13.81 -6.92 -16.54
C LYS A 32 14.40 -8.28 -16.19
N ALA A 33 13.66 -9.14 -15.51
CA ALA A 33 14.06 -10.51 -15.20
C ALA A 33 14.28 -11.36 -16.47
N ALA A 34 13.47 -11.14 -17.51
CA ALA A 34 13.63 -11.77 -18.82
C ALA A 34 14.78 -11.18 -19.68
N GLY A 35 15.51 -10.19 -19.17
CA GLY A 35 16.62 -9.53 -19.86
C GLY A 35 16.20 -8.39 -20.79
N LEU A 36 14.93 -7.97 -20.78
CA LEU A 36 14.51 -6.74 -21.45
C LEU A 36 15.12 -5.54 -20.69
N GLY A 37 15.61 -4.55 -21.45
CA GLY A 37 16.12 -3.31 -20.88
C GLY A 37 15.03 -2.53 -20.13
N VAL A 38 15.45 -1.65 -19.22
CA VAL A 38 14.56 -0.72 -18.50
C VAL A 38 14.72 0.67 -19.09
N THR A 39 13.63 1.37 -19.36
CA THR A 39 13.65 2.77 -19.81
C THR A 39 13.58 3.74 -18.63
N LYS A 40 13.86 5.03 -18.87
CA LYS A 40 13.73 6.07 -17.84
C LYS A 40 12.28 6.19 -17.36
N GLU A 41 11.31 6.08 -18.27
CA GLU A 41 9.88 6.11 -17.93
C GLU A 41 9.51 4.95 -17.00
N ASN A 42 10.04 3.74 -17.26
CA ASN A 42 9.81 2.58 -16.38
C ASN A 42 10.36 2.83 -14.98
N VAL A 43 11.59 3.36 -14.87
CA VAL A 43 12.19 3.67 -13.56
C VAL A 43 11.38 4.72 -12.82
N MET A 44 10.97 5.80 -13.50
CA MET A 44 10.15 6.85 -12.88
C MET A 44 8.78 6.32 -12.45
N ALA A 45 8.16 5.42 -13.22
CA ALA A 45 6.92 4.77 -12.82
C ALA A 45 7.08 3.95 -11.53
N LEU A 46 8.19 3.22 -11.39
CA LEU A 46 8.51 2.50 -10.15
C LEU A 46 8.77 3.45 -8.97
N VAL A 47 9.49 4.55 -9.17
CA VAL A 47 9.69 5.59 -8.14
C VAL A 47 8.34 6.15 -7.68
N THR A 48 7.45 6.49 -8.60
CA THR A 48 6.11 6.98 -8.24
C THR A 48 5.27 5.94 -7.49
N LEU A 49 5.42 4.65 -7.82
CA LEU A 49 4.74 3.58 -7.07
C LEU A 49 5.27 3.49 -5.64
N ARG A 50 6.59 3.57 -5.44
CA ARG A 50 7.20 3.52 -4.11
C ARG A 50 6.79 4.72 -3.24
N ASP A 51 6.85 5.92 -3.82
CA ASP A 51 6.65 7.18 -3.09
C ASP A 51 5.17 7.45 -2.78
N ASP A 52 4.27 7.09 -3.70
CA ASP A 52 2.82 7.22 -3.49
C ASP A 52 2.18 5.88 -3.04
N PHE A 53 2.96 4.95 -2.47
CA PHE A 53 2.41 3.69 -1.99
C PHE A 53 1.47 3.97 -0.81
N PRO A 54 0.17 3.62 -0.87
CA PRO A 54 -0.75 3.95 0.21
C PRO A 54 -0.39 3.20 1.49
N ASP A 55 -0.70 3.81 2.64
CA ASP A 55 -0.48 3.16 3.94
C ASP A 55 -1.28 1.85 4.03
N LEU A 56 -0.69 0.83 4.66
CA LEU A 56 -1.30 -0.50 4.74
C LEU A 56 -2.71 -0.46 5.35
N ALA A 57 -2.93 0.41 6.34
CA ALA A 57 -4.24 0.62 6.96
C ALA A 57 -5.28 1.20 5.99
N ASP A 58 -4.88 2.14 5.12
CA ASP A 58 -5.77 2.71 4.11
C ASP A 58 -6.14 1.67 3.05
N ILE A 59 -5.18 0.81 2.68
CA ILE A 59 -5.42 -0.30 1.76
C ILE A 59 -6.35 -1.33 2.41
N GLU A 60 -6.10 -1.73 3.66
CA GLU A 60 -6.99 -2.65 4.39
C GLU A 60 -8.42 -2.11 4.48
N ASN A 61 -8.59 -0.82 4.80
CA ASN A 61 -9.89 -0.16 4.80
C ASN A 61 -10.54 -0.12 3.41
N GLY A 62 -9.75 0.12 2.36
CA GLY A 62 -10.21 0.07 0.97
C GLY A 62 -10.67 -1.34 0.57
N LEU A 63 -9.92 -2.37 0.96
CA LEU A 63 -10.23 -3.77 0.68
C LEU A 63 -11.53 -4.18 1.38
N LEU A 64 -11.68 -3.81 2.65
CA LEU A 64 -12.91 -4.01 3.40
C LEU A 64 -14.08 -3.30 2.71
N HIS A 65 -13.92 -2.04 2.31
CA HIS A 65 -14.98 -1.33 1.60
C HIS A 65 -15.37 -2.01 0.28
N LEU A 66 -14.40 -2.50 -0.48
CA LEU A 66 -14.61 -3.22 -1.74
C LEU A 66 -15.36 -4.54 -1.51
N ILE A 67 -15.02 -5.29 -0.46
CA ILE A 67 -15.72 -6.54 -0.09
C ILE A 67 -17.15 -6.26 0.39
N PHE A 68 -17.39 -5.15 1.12
CA PHE A 68 -18.69 -4.87 1.74
C PHE A 68 -19.71 -4.16 0.85
N ASN A 69 -19.26 -3.31 -0.10
CA ASN A 69 -20.16 -2.40 -0.82
C ASN A 69 -20.28 -2.70 -2.32
N GLU A 70 -19.37 -3.48 -2.90
CA GLU A 70 -19.40 -3.83 -4.33
C GLU A 70 -19.98 -5.24 -4.54
N PRO A 71 -20.51 -5.54 -5.74
CA PRO A 71 -20.97 -6.87 -6.09
C PRO A 71 -19.84 -7.89 -5.97
N LYS A 72 -20.14 -9.09 -5.46
CA LYS A 72 -19.17 -10.18 -5.25
C LYS A 72 -18.31 -10.47 -6.48
N GLU A 73 -18.91 -10.50 -7.67
CA GLU A 73 -18.21 -10.73 -8.94
C GLU A 73 -17.13 -9.67 -9.22
N LYS A 74 -17.42 -8.41 -8.89
CA LYS A 74 -16.51 -7.28 -9.08
C LYS A 74 -15.43 -7.25 -7.99
N SER A 75 -15.78 -7.56 -6.75
CA SER A 75 -14.80 -7.66 -5.66
C SER A 75 -13.81 -8.78 -5.92
N ASP A 76 -14.28 -9.96 -6.31
CA ASP A 76 -13.45 -11.15 -6.55
C ASP A 76 -12.49 -10.91 -7.72
N MET A 77 -12.97 -10.29 -8.82
CA MET A 77 -12.14 -9.93 -9.97
C MET A 77 -11.02 -8.94 -9.59
N ILE A 78 -11.32 -7.91 -8.80
CA ILE A 78 -10.32 -6.91 -8.39
C ILE A 78 -9.30 -7.53 -7.43
N MET A 79 -9.76 -8.36 -6.49
CA MET A 79 -8.89 -9.06 -5.55
C MET A 79 -7.98 -10.07 -6.25
N GLU A 80 -8.49 -10.83 -7.21
CA GLU A 80 -7.69 -11.76 -8.01
C GLU A 80 -6.64 -11.01 -8.83
N SER A 81 -7.01 -9.88 -9.46
CA SER A 81 -6.07 -9.03 -10.20
C SER A 81 -5.00 -8.43 -9.29
N LEU A 82 -5.37 -7.97 -8.10
CA LEU A 82 -4.45 -7.40 -7.12
C LEU A 82 -3.47 -8.47 -6.61
N SER A 83 -4.01 -9.60 -6.18
CA SER A 83 -3.23 -10.75 -5.71
C SER A 83 -2.24 -11.23 -6.77
N LYS A 84 -2.70 -11.39 -8.01
CA LYS A 84 -1.85 -11.81 -9.14
C LYS A 84 -0.73 -10.81 -9.43
N ALA A 85 -1.01 -9.51 -9.42
CA ALA A 85 0.00 -8.48 -9.65
C ALA A 85 1.07 -8.49 -8.56
N LEU A 86 0.64 -8.54 -7.29
CA LEU A 86 1.53 -8.60 -6.12
C LEU A 86 2.38 -9.87 -6.12
N GLN A 87 1.75 -11.03 -6.34
CA GLN A 87 2.43 -12.32 -6.41
C GLN A 87 3.47 -12.34 -7.52
N THR A 88 3.18 -11.72 -8.67
CA THR A 88 4.12 -11.62 -9.78
C THR A 88 5.35 -10.80 -9.37
N VAL A 89 5.17 -9.64 -8.75
CA VAL A 89 6.29 -8.79 -8.29
C VAL A 89 7.14 -9.53 -7.26
N VAL A 90 6.50 -10.14 -6.25
CA VAL A 90 7.16 -10.90 -5.17
C VAL A 90 7.95 -12.09 -5.73
N ASN A 91 7.31 -12.94 -6.54
CA ASN A 91 7.95 -14.12 -7.10
C ASN A 91 9.12 -13.78 -8.01
N VAL A 92 8.92 -12.81 -8.91
CA VAL A 92 9.97 -12.40 -9.85
C VAL A 92 11.17 -11.83 -9.09
N TYR A 93 10.94 -11.08 -8.01
CA TYR A 93 12.03 -10.60 -7.17
C TYR A 93 12.77 -11.73 -6.45
N GLU A 94 12.05 -12.67 -5.83
CA GLU A 94 12.66 -13.80 -5.12
C GLU A 94 13.50 -14.71 -6.03
N HIS A 95 13.04 -14.94 -7.26
CA HIS A 95 13.71 -15.82 -8.21
C HIS A 95 14.75 -15.09 -9.09
N SER A 96 14.74 -13.75 -9.12
CA SER A 96 15.59 -12.95 -10.01
C SER A 96 16.19 -11.70 -9.35
N SER A 97 16.42 -11.74 -8.04
CA SER A 97 16.97 -10.63 -7.24
C SER A 97 18.29 -10.09 -7.81
N ILE A 98 19.16 -10.98 -8.30
CA ILE A 98 20.44 -10.60 -8.93
C ILE A 98 20.22 -9.80 -10.23
N ALA A 99 19.23 -10.18 -11.04
CA ALA A 99 18.91 -9.49 -12.30
C ALA A 99 18.19 -8.15 -12.08
N LEU A 100 17.53 -8.00 -10.94
CA LEU A 100 16.78 -6.81 -10.51
C LEU A 100 17.63 -5.85 -9.66
N CYS A 101 18.94 -5.89 -9.82
CA CYS A 101 19.82 -4.98 -9.09
C CYS A 101 19.66 -3.51 -9.57
N GLY A 102 19.33 -2.62 -8.63
CA GLY A 102 19.15 -1.18 -8.87
C GLY A 102 20.42 -0.43 -9.27
N SER A 103 21.61 -1.00 -9.02
CA SER A 103 22.92 -0.36 -9.26
C SER A 103 23.13 0.11 -10.71
N THR A 104 22.45 -0.52 -11.67
CA THR A 104 22.58 -0.17 -13.09
C THR A 104 21.56 0.87 -13.55
N LEU A 105 20.55 1.21 -12.75
CA LEU A 105 19.49 2.16 -13.15
C LEU A 105 20.05 3.57 -13.36
N SER A 106 20.99 4.00 -12.50
CA SER A 106 21.64 5.31 -12.61
C SER A 106 22.38 5.49 -13.93
N SER A 107 22.82 4.38 -14.55
CA SER A 107 23.52 4.45 -15.85
C SER A 107 22.68 5.04 -16.98
N LEU A 108 21.35 4.97 -16.88
CA LEU A 108 20.43 5.54 -17.87
C LEU A 108 20.53 7.08 -17.95
N TRP A 109 20.95 7.74 -16.86
CA TRP A 109 21.10 9.19 -16.79
C TRP A 109 22.53 9.67 -17.11
N ASN A 110 23.51 8.77 -17.20
CA ASN A 110 24.91 9.14 -17.44
C ASN A 110 25.08 9.95 -18.72
N THR A 111 24.39 9.57 -19.80
CA THR A 111 24.47 10.28 -21.09
C THR A 111 23.89 11.69 -20.99
N ASP A 112 22.73 11.85 -20.35
CA ASP A 112 22.08 13.15 -20.20
C ASP A 112 22.91 14.10 -19.32
N ILE A 113 23.47 13.58 -18.24
CA ILE A 113 24.35 14.34 -17.34
C ILE A 113 25.59 14.80 -18.11
N ALA A 114 26.23 13.90 -18.86
CA ALA A 114 27.41 14.25 -19.66
C ALA A 114 27.10 15.33 -20.72
N ILE A 115 25.92 15.28 -21.35
CA ILE A 115 25.48 16.30 -22.30
C ILE A 115 25.33 17.65 -21.61
N VAL A 116 24.63 17.70 -20.48
CA VAL A 116 24.41 18.95 -19.73
C VAL A 116 25.74 19.50 -19.19
N GLU A 117 26.63 18.65 -18.71
CA GLU A 117 27.96 19.07 -18.24
C GLU A 117 28.79 19.69 -19.36
N LYS A 118 28.81 19.04 -20.54
CA LYS A 118 29.47 19.60 -21.72
C LYS A 118 28.88 20.95 -22.16
N GLN A 119 27.56 21.09 -22.08
CA GLN A 119 26.88 22.36 -22.39
C GLN A 119 27.26 23.45 -21.37
N ILE A 120 27.34 23.12 -20.08
CA ILE A 120 27.78 24.03 -19.02
C ILE A 120 29.22 24.48 -19.29
N GLU A 121 30.14 23.56 -19.62
CA GLU A 121 31.53 23.90 -19.95
C GLU A 121 31.63 24.85 -21.14
N GLN A 122 30.90 24.55 -22.23
CA GLN A 122 30.86 25.42 -23.41
C GLN A 122 30.30 26.80 -23.09
N GLN A 123 29.26 26.87 -22.27
CA GLN A 123 28.63 28.11 -21.87
C GLN A 123 29.52 28.95 -20.94
N GLN A 124 30.27 28.30 -20.05
CA GLN A 124 31.28 28.95 -19.21
C GLN A 124 32.44 29.53 -20.04
N CYS A 125 32.86 28.86 -21.11
CA CYS A 125 33.87 29.42 -22.03
C CYS A 125 33.38 30.70 -22.69
N LYS A 126 32.15 30.72 -23.23
CA LYS A 126 31.57 31.94 -23.82
C LYS A 126 31.48 33.09 -22.82
N LEU A 127 31.06 32.81 -21.58
CA LEU A 127 31.00 33.81 -20.52
C LEU A 127 32.38 34.35 -20.17
N ARG A 128 33.42 33.51 -20.20
CA ARG A 128 34.80 33.93 -19.99
C ARG A 128 35.27 34.85 -21.11
N ASP A 129 35.01 34.51 -22.37
CA ASP A 129 35.38 35.32 -23.53
C ASP A 129 34.72 36.71 -23.47
N ILE A 130 33.41 36.76 -23.18
CA ILE A 130 32.67 38.03 -23.00
C ILE A 130 33.24 38.83 -21.81
N ASN A 131 33.58 38.16 -20.71
CA ASN A 131 34.13 38.82 -19.54
C ASN A 131 35.53 39.38 -19.80
N ASP A 132 36.35 38.71 -20.60
CA ASP A 132 37.68 39.20 -21.00
C ASP A 132 37.55 40.46 -21.89
N GLU A 133 36.64 40.44 -22.87
CA GLU A 133 36.30 41.61 -23.70
C GLU A 133 35.74 42.78 -22.89
N LEU A 134 34.86 42.49 -21.93
CA LEU A 134 34.31 43.49 -21.01
C LEU A 134 35.39 44.10 -20.12
N ARG A 135 36.33 43.30 -19.61
CA ARG A 135 37.47 43.78 -18.83
C ARG A 135 38.38 44.65 -19.68
N GLU A 136 38.69 44.26 -20.92
CA GLU A 136 39.53 45.07 -21.81
C GLU A 136 38.87 46.41 -22.17
N ALA A 137 37.57 46.39 -22.48
CA ALA A 137 36.79 47.61 -22.72
C ALA A 137 36.73 48.51 -21.47
N SER A 138 36.61 47.92 -20.28
CA SER A 138 36.59 48.65 -19.00
C SER A 138 37.94 49.32 -18.72
N ASN A 139 39.03 48.56 -18.84
CA ASN A 139 40.38 49.09 -18.69
C ASN A 139 40.64 50.24 -19.69
N SER A 140 40.20 50.08 -20.94
CA SER A 140 40.32 51.12 -21.97
C SER A 140 39.54 52.39 -21.62
N TYR A 141 38.34 52.23 -21.06
CA TYR A 141 37.49 53.34 -20.58
C TYR A 141 38.13 54.07 -19.40
N GLU A 142 38.66 53.33 -18.42
CA GLU A 142 39.34 53.90 -17.24
C GLU A 142 40.59 54.73 -17.60
N MET A 143 41.25 54.43 -18.72
CA MET A 143 42.41 55.18 -19.21
C MET A 143 42.04 56.45 -19.98
N THR A 144 40.77 56.64 -20.37
CA THR A 144 40.34 57.82 -21.16
C THR A 144 40.66 59.18 -20.53
N PRO A 145 40.60 59.39 -19.19
CA PRO A 145 40.94 60.68 -18.57
C PRO A 145 42.44 61.02 -18.64
N PHE A 146 43.31 60.02 -18.77
CA PHE A 146 44.77 60.20 -18.79
C PHE A 146 45.33 60.37 -20.20
N ASN A 147 44.58 59.93 -21.22
CA ASN A 147 45.06 59.81 -22.59
C ASN A 147 44.56 60.93 -23.53
N GLY A 148 43.77 61.87 -23.01
CA GLY A 148 43.19 62.97 -23.81
C GLY A 148 42.18 62.49 -24.86
N ALA A 149 41.39 61.45 -24.54
CA ALA A 149 40.43 60.87 -25.48
C ALA A 149 39.31 61.83 -25.89
N SER A 150 38.89 61.76 -27.17
CA SER A 150 37.75 62.53 -27.69
C SER A 150 36.42 62.11 -27.03
N PRO A 151 35.47 63.02 -26.78
CA PRO A 151 34.13 62.68 -26.28
C PRO A 151 33.40 61.61 -27.11
N GLU A 152 33.59 61.60 -28.43
CA GLU A 152 33.00 60.60 -29.33
C GLU A 152 33.56 59.18 -29.08
N TYR A 153 34.84 59.08 -28.73
CA TYR A 153 35.49 57.81 -28.42
C TYR A 153 35.05 57.28 -27.05
N VAL A 154 34.86 58.16 -26.06
CA VAL A 154 34.31 57.80 -24.75
C VAL A 154 32.89 57.25 -24.90
N ALA A 155 32.01 57.93 -25.64
CA ALA A 155 30.65 57.46 -25.90
C ALA A 155 30.61 56.11 -26.66
N LEU A 156 31.57 55.86 -27.56
CA LEU A 156 31.72 54.57 -28.23
C LEU A 156 32.07 53.44 -27.24
N LEU A 157 32.97 53.70 -26.28
CA LEU A 157 33.35 52.74 -25.25
C LEU A 157 32.19 52.45 -24.30
N GLU A 158 31.43 53.46 -23.88
CA GLU A 158 30.23 53.29 -23.05
C GLU A 158 29.22 52.37 -23.75
N ARG A 159 28.95 52.60 -25.04
CA ARG A 159 28.06 51.74 -25.83
C ARG A 159 28.61 50.32 -26.03
N LYS A 160 29.94 50.12 -26.04
CA LYS A 160 30.54 48.78 -26.07
C LYS A 160 30.36 48.08 -24.71
N LEU A 161 30.59 48.79 -23.61
CA LEU A 161 30.42 48.29 -22.25
C LEU A 161 28.97 47.87 -21.98
N GLU A 162 28.00 48.70 -22.36
CA GLU A 162 26.57 48.36 -22.23
C GLU A 162 26.21 47.10 -23.02
N ARG A 163 26.72 46.97 -24.25
CA ARG A 163 26.51 45.76 -25.07
C ARG A 163 27.11 44.52 -24.43
N TYR A 164 28.37 44.57 -24.03
CA TYR A 164 29.02 43.42 -23.39
C TYR A 164 28.38 43.05 -22.06
N LYS A 165 27.88 44.02 -21.28
CA LYS A 165 27.09 43.75 -20.07
C LYS A 165 25.79 43.02 -20.41
N ALA A 166 25.05 43.50 -21.40
CA ALA A 166 23.80 42.86 -21.84
C ALA A 166 24.02 41.43 -22.37
N ASP A 167 25.07 41.23 -23.16
CA ASP A 167 25.45 39.92 -23.67
C ASP A 167 25.88 38.98 -22.53
N TYR A 168 26.65 39.49 -21.56
CA TYR A 168 27.01 38.73 -20.36
C TYR A 168 25.79 38.28 -19.55
N ASP A 169 24.86 39.19 -19.27
CA ASP A 169 23.65 38.88 -18.50
C ASP A 169 22.77 37.85 -19.23
N LYS A 170 22.68 37.94 -20.56
CA LYS A 170 21.97 36.97 -21.39
C LYS A 170 22.61 35.58 -21.31
N GLU A 171 23.92 35.47 -21.53
CA GLU A 171 24.62 34.19 -21.51
C GLU A 171 24.66 33.59 -20.09
N ARG A 172 24.64 34.44 -19.05
CA ARG A 172 24.50 34.03 -17.64
C ARG A 172 23.14 33.40 -17.37
N HIS A 173 22.04 33.98 -17.88
CA HIS A 173 20.71 33.38 -17.76
C HIS A 173 20.62 31.99 -18.40
N ILE A 174 21.29 31.79 -19.53
CA ILE A 174 21.37 30.46 -20.17
C ILE A 174 22.12 29.48 -19.27
N LEU A 175 23.25 29.92 -18.68
CA LEU A 175 24.03 29.11 -17.76
C LEU A 175 23.22 28.71 -16.50
N ASP A 176 22.44 29.64 -15.93
CA ASP A 176 21.56 29.36 -14.79
C ASP A 176 20.48 28.31 -15.14
N GLY A 177 19.96 28.36 -16.37
CA GLY A 177 19.05 27.34 -16.91
C GLY A 177 19.68 25.96 -16.98
N LEU A 178 20.93 25.86 -17.47
CA LEU A 178 21.68 24.60 -17.54
C LEU A 178 21.97 24.01 -16.15
N TYR A 179 22.35 24.86 -15.18
CA TYR A 179 22.52 24.42 -13.79
C TYR A 179 21.21 23.93 -13.16
N SER A 180 20.10 24.59 -13.48
CA SER A 180 18.77 24.16 -13.03
C SER A 180 18.41 22.79 -13.62
N GLN A 181 18.75 22.54 -14.88
CA GLN A 181 18.57 21.23 -15.51
C GLN A 181 19.46 20.15 -14.85
N LYS A 182 20.73 20.44 -14.60
CA LYS A 182 21.64 19.54 -13.88
C LYS A 182 21.09 19.17 -12.50
N ARG A 183 20.53 20.15 -11.78
CA ARG A 183 19.92 19.93 -10.46
C ARG A 183 18.74 18.97 -10.55
N LYS A 184 17.83 19.16 -11.50
CA LYS A 184 16.68 18.26 -11.72
C LYS A 184 17.11 16.82 -11.99
N LEU A 185 18.15 16.61 -12.82
CA LEU A 185 18.69 15.26 -13.08
C LEU A 185 19.29 14.63 -11.82
N SER A 186 19.98 15.42 -11.01
CA SER A 186 20.53 14.97 -9.73
C SER A 186 19.44 14.63 -8.71
N GLU A 187 18.36 15.40 -8.67
CA GLU A 187 17.19 15.13 -7.82
C GLU A 187 16.53 13.80 -8.23
N GLN A 188 16.29 13.58 -9.53
CA GLN A 188 15.78 12.30 -10.04
C GLN A 188 16.65 11.11 -9.63
N LEU A 189 17.97 11.22 -9.77
CA LEU A 189 18.90 10.16 -9.35
C LEU A 189 18.86 9.90 -7.85
N SER A 190 18.75 10.96 -7.03
CA SER A 190 18.64 10.81 -5.59
C SER A 190 17.37 10.06 -5.18
N HIS A 191 16.27 10.27 -5.92
CA HIS A 191 14.99 9.61 -5.64
C HIS A 191 15.00 8.14 -6.04
N ILE A 192 15.76 7.73 -7.05
CA ILE A 192 15.85 6.30 -7.42
C ILE A 192 16.46 5.48 -6.29
N GLY A 193 17.47 6.02 -5.60
CA GLY A 193 18.18 5.31 -4.52
C GLY A 193 18.94 4.09 -5.04
N ASN A 194 19.38 3.23 -4.12
CA ASN A 194 20.21 2.06 -4.45
C ASN A 194 19.39 0.77 -4.63
N ASP A 195 18.21 0.66 -3.99
CA ASP A 195 17.42 -0.58 -3.94
C ASP A 195 15.93 -0.36 -4.23
N LEU A 196 15.63 0.38 -5.30
CA LEU A 196 14.25 0.64 -5.73
C LEU A 196 13.40 -0.64 -5.85
N PHE A 197 13.99 -1.71 -6.38
CA PHE A 197 13.29 -2.98 -6.55
C PHE A 197 13.05 -3.70 -5.21
N GLY A 198 13.97 -3.60 -4.25
CA GLY A 198 13.82 -4.16 -2.91
C GLY A 198 12.82 -3.39 -2.04
N ASP A 199 12.77 -2.06 -2.16
CA ASP A 199 11.80 -1.22 -1.46
C ASP A 199 10.36 -1.60 -1.88
N ILE A 200 10.12 -1.65 -3.20
CA ILE A 200 8.82 -2.03 -3.76
C ILE A 200 8.47 -3.48 -3.43
N TYR A 201 9.44 -4.40 -3.46
CA TYR A 201 9.24 -5.79 -3.03
C TYR A 201 8.73 -5.85 -1.59
N SER A 202 9.35 -5.09 -0.68
CA SER A 202 9.00 -5.07 0.74
C SER A 202 7.57 -4.56 0.96
N GLN A 203 7.18 -3.48 0.27
CA GLN A 203 5.82 -2.94 0.27
C GLN A 203 4.80 -3.95 -0.32
N CYS A 204 5.12 -4.57 -1.45
CA CYS A 204 4.25 -5.55 -2.10
C CYS A 204 4.10 -6.83 -1.28
N SER A 205 5.14 -7.29 -0.60
CA SER A 205 5.12 -8.48 0.26
C SER A 205 4.26 -8.25 1.52
N ALA A 206 4.40 -7.07 2.15
CA ALA A 206 3.54 -6.67 3.26
C ALA A 206 2.07 -6.61 2.83
N LEU A 207 1.78 -5.98 1.69
CA LEU A 207 0.41 -5.90 1.18
C LEU A 207 -0.14 -7.27 0.79
N LEU A 208 0.65 -8.12 0.12
CA LEU A 208 0.23 -9.47 -0.24
C LEU A 208 -0.14 -10.29 1.00
N SER A 209 0.62 -10.12 2.09
CA SER A 209 0.32 -10.75 3.38
C SER A 209 -1.02 -10.27 3.94
N SER A 210 -1.32 -8.97 3.88
CA SER A 210 -2.63 -8.43 4.27
C SER A 210 -3.76 -8.90 3.34
N VAL A 211 -3.56 -8.89 2.02
CA VAL A 211 -4.58 -9.34 1.04
C VAL A 211 -4.93 -10.81 1.24
N ARG A 212 -3.94 -11.68 1.48
CA ARG A 212 -4.16 -13.11 1.75
C ARG A 212 -5.05 -13.37 2.96
N ARG A 213 -4.99 -12.53 4.01
CA ARG A 213 -5.88 -12.64 5.18
C ARG A 213 -7.36 -12.53 4.82
N TYR A 214 -7.69 -11.81 3.74
CA TYR A 214 -9.06 -11.59 3.28
C TYR A 214 -9.45 -12.48 2.09
N PHE A 215 -8.48 -12.94 1.30
CA PHE A 215 -8.72 -13.73 0.07
C PHE A 215 -8.68 -15.24 0.31
N ASP A 216 -7.74 -15.75 1.12
CA ASP A 216 -7.61 -17.20 1.41
C ASP A 216 -8.77 -17.74 2.27
N THR A 217 -9.68 -16.87 2.73
CA THR A 217 -10.95 -17.26 3.33
C THR A 217 -11.99 -17.73 2.31
N THR A 218 -11.73 -17.59 1.00
CA THR A 218 -12.72 -17.87 -0.06
C THR A 218 -12.41 -19.04 -0.99
N VAL A 219 -11.22 -19.66 -0.90
CA VAL A 219 -10.90 -20.88 -1.66
C VAL A 219 -10.19 -21.88 -0.76
N SER A 220 -10.97 -22.74 -0.11
CA SER A 220 -10.50 -24.03 0.39
C SER A 220 -11.40 -25.09 -0.22
N ASP A 221 -11.11 -25.44 -1.47
CA ASP A 221 -11.51 -26.73 -2.01
C ASP A 221 -10.21 -27.41 -2.45
N ASP A 222 -9.91 -28.49 -1.75
CA ASP A 222 -8.87 -29.51 -1.96
C ASP A 222 -7.50 -29.07 -2.51
N HIS A 223 -6.46 -29.22 -1.69
CA HIS A 223 -5.47 -30.26 -1.94
C HIS A 223 -4.53 -30.46 -0.74
N ASP A 224 -4.41 -31.73 -0.36
CA ASP A 224 -3.39 -32.28 0.51
C ASP A 224 -1.98 -31.77 0.15
N ASN A 225 -1.28 -31.19 1.13
CA ASN A 225 0.14 -31.49 1.27
C ASN A 225 0.62 -31.27 2.70
N GLU A 226 1.31 -32.28 3.19
CA GLU A 226 1.82 -32.40 4.54
C GLU A 226 2.90 -31.35 4.85
N ASN A 227 2.88 -30.89 6.12
CA ASN A 227 3.99 -30.31 6.87
C ASN A 227 4.53 -28.93 6.44
N VAL A 228 3.79 -27.88 6.83
CA VAL A 228 4.41 -26.68 7.43
C VAL A 228 3.55 -26.23 8.61
N GLU A 229 4.03 -26.51 9.83
CA GLU A 229 3.56 -25.85 11.06
C GLU A 229 3.87 -24.35 10.96
N MET A 230 2.91 -23.59 10.45
CA MET A 230 2.74 -22.19 10.77
C MET A 230 1.26 -22.05 11.03
N VAL A 231 0.88 -21.72 12.27
CA VAL A 231 -0.51 -21.49 12.67
C VAL A 231 -1.01 -20.30 11.86
N SER A 232 -1.48 -20.56 10.65
CA SER A 232 -2.33 -19.66 9.90
C SER A 232 -3.51 -19.38 10.81
N VAL A 233 -3.79 -18.10 11.04
CA VAL A 233 -4.83 -17.66 11.95
C VAL A 233 -6.17 -18.07 11.32
N LEU A 234 -6.59 -19.31 11.58
CA LEU A 234 -7.85 -19.89 11.12
C LEU A 234 -8.97 -18.98 11.58
N THR A 235 -9.65 -18.37 10.62
CA THR A 235 -10.82 -17.52 10.87
C THR A 235 -12.05 -18.32 10.46
N TYR A 236 -12.71 -18.90 11.45
CA TYR A 236 -13.87 -19.78 11.27
C TYR A 236 -15.11 -19.03 10.76
N PHE A 237 -15.29 -17.78 11.17
CA PHE A 237 -16.48 -16.98 10.85
C PHE A 237 -16.11 -15.58 10.37
N PRO A 238 -16.81 -15.07 9.34
CA PRO A 238 -16.59 -13.74 8.84
C PRO A 238 -17.07 -12.68 9.86
N MET A 239 -16.41 -11.52 9.88
CA MET A 239 -16.68 -10.44 10.84
C MET A 239 -18.15 -10.01 10.87
N HIS A 240 -18.84 -9.95 9.72
CA HIS A 240 -20.25 -9.52 9.69
C HIS A 240 -21.20 -10.45 10.45
N LEU A 241 -20.95 -11.77 10.42
CA LEU A 241 -21.73 -12.74 11.16
C LEU A 241 -21.47 -12.57 12.66
N VAL A 242 -20.19 -12.42 13.02
CA VAL A 242 -19.77 -12.24 14.41
C VAL A 242 -20.24 -10.90 14.98
N SER A 243 -20.29 -9.84 14.17
CA SER A 243 -20.79 -8.52 14.53
C SER A 243 -22.30 -8.54 14.84
N LYS A 244 -23.12 -9.19 14.00
CA LYS A 244 -24.55 -9.42 14.33
C LYS A 244 -24.74 -10.20 15.62
N ILE A 245 -23.88 -11.20 15.87
CA ILE A 245 -23.90 -11.97 17.11
C ILE A 245 -23.44 -11.10 18.29
N TYR A 246 -22.44 -10.25 18.10
CA TYR A 246 -21.94 -9.30 19.07
C TYR A 246 -23.04 -8.32 19.49
N GLU A 247 -23.70 -7.67 18.53
CA GLU A 247 -24.83 -6.76 18.78
C GLU A 247 -25.95 -7.42 19.60
N LEU A 248 -26.24 -8.70 19.32
CA LEU A 248 -27.27 -9.45 20.03
C LEU A 248 -26.82 -9.92 21.42
N CYS A 249 -25.56 -10.36 21.56
CA CYS A 249 -25.11 -11.15 22.71
C CYS A 249 -24.20 -10.40 23.68
N ASN A 250 -23.54 -9.33 23.26
CA ASN A 250 -22.62 -8.55 24.10
C ASN A 250 -23.38 -7.82 25.21
N GLY A 251 -22.89 -7.91 26.45
CA GLY A 251 -23.59 -7.42 27.63
C GLY A 251 -24.80 -8.25 28.08
N SER A 252 -25.30 -9.17 27.24
CA SER A 252 -26.45 -10.05 27.54
C SER A 252 -26.01 -11.49 27.82
N GLN A 253 -25.68 -12.28 26.79
CA GLN A 253 -25.19 -13.66 26.95
C GLN A 253 -23.74 -13.69 27.42
N PHE A 254 -22.94 -12.74 26.93
CA PHE A 254 -21.54 -12.56 27.29
C PHE A 254 -21.34 -11.30 28.10
N LYS A 255 -20.29 -11.28 28.92
CA LYS A 255 -19.83 -10.03 29.54
C LYS A 255 -19.39 -9.06 28.45
N GLU A 256 -19.59 -7.77 28.73
CA GLU A 256 -19.25 -6.68 27.82
C GLU A 256 -17.75 -6.69 27.49
N MET A 257 -17.45 -6.67 26.19
CA MET A 257 -16.09 -6.55 25.66
C MET A 257 -16.10 -5.77 24.34
N ASP A 258 -14.90 -5.41 23.85
CA ASP A 258 -14.72 -4.76 22.56
C ASP A 258 -15.13 -5.70 21.41
N GLU A 259 -15.72 -5.16 20.34
CA GLU A 259 -16.20 -5.93 19.18
C GLU A 259 -15.05 -6.68 18.48
N VAL A 260 -13.88 -6.04 18.38
CA VAL A 260 -12.67 -6.64 17.82
C VAL A 260 -12.22 -7.79 18.70
N ASP A 261 -12.19 -7.62 20.02
CA ASP A 261 -11.83 -8.69 20.94
C ASP A 261 -12.81 -9.86 20.89
N PHE A 262 -14.10 -9.57 20.78
CA PHE A 262 -15.15 -10.59 20.61
C PHE A 262 -14.93 -11.39 19.32
N PHE A 263 -14.58 -10.72 18.24
CA PHE A 263 -14.26 -11.36 16.96
C PHE A 263 -13.09 -12.34 17.07
N HIS A 264 -11.98 -11.90 17.66
CA HIS A 264 -10.80 -12.75 17.86
C HIS A 264 -11.13 -13.94 18.77
N ALA A 265 -11.94 -13.71 19.82
CA ALA A 265 -12.33 -14.75 20.77
C ALA A 265 -13.22 -15.84 20.15
N ILE A 266 -14.24 -15.44 19.38
CA ILE A 266 -15.13 -16.37 18.67
C ILE A 266 -14.38 -17.18 17.60
N ASN A 267 -13.41 -16.55 16.92
CA ASN A 267 -12.58 -17.19 15.89
C ASN A 267 -11.38 -17.98 16.44
N LEU A 268 -11.22 -18.08 17.75
CA LEU A 268 -10.14 -18.84 18.37
C LEU A 268 -8.72 -18.37 18.02
N HIS A 269 -8.56 -17.08 17.70
CA HIS A 269 -7.23 -16.55 17.37
C HIS A 269 -6.25 -16.68 18.55
N PRO A 270 -4.93 -16.73 18.28
CA PRO A 270 -3.91 -16.66 19.32
C PRO A 270 -4.04 -15.36 20.13
N ASP A 271 -3.80 -15.42 21.44
CA ASP A 271 -3.84 -14.27 22.36
C ASP A 271 -5.17 -13.50 22.47
N SER A 272 -6.27 -14.05 21.95
CA SER A 272 -7.59 -13.44 22.09
C SER A 272 -8.02 -13.35 23.57
N HIS A 273 -8.66 -12.23 23.94
CA HIS A 273 -9.25 -12.07 25.26
C HIS A 273 -10.27 -13.18 25.59
N LEU A 274 -10.32 -13.60 26.85
CA LEU A 274 -11.20 -14.67 27.30
C LEU A 274 -12.67 -14.22 27.28
N LEU A 275 -13.46 -14.86 26.42
CA LEU A 275 -14.90 -14.68 26.37
C LEU A 275 -15.56 -15.25 27.63
N GLN A 276 -16.37 -14.46 28.33
CA GLN A 276 -17.01 -14.87 29.59
C GLN A 276 -18.53 -14.88 29.47
N ILE A 277 -19.16 -15.97 29.89
CA ILE A 277 -20.62 -16.15 29.85
C ILE A 277 -21.25 -15.54 31.12
N ASN A 278 -22.34 -14.79 30.95
CA ASN A 278 -23.12 -14.27 32.08
C ASN A 278 -23.86 -15.40 32.85
N PRO A 279 -24.11 -15.24 34.17
CA PRO A 279 -24.80 -16.27 34.96
C PRO A 279 -26.17 -16.63 34.38
N GLY A 280 -26.45 -17.92 34.20
CA GLY A 280 -27.70 -18.42 33.63
C GLY A 280 -27.72 -18.56 32.10
N GLU A 281 -26.73 -18.01 31.39
CA GLU A 281 -26.73 -17.93 29.92
C GLU A 281 -26.12 -19.14 29.21
N LYS A 282 -25.53 -20.09 29.95
CA LYS A 282 -24.82 -21.26 29.38
C LYS A 282 -25.68 -22.05 28.38
N VAL A 283 -27.00 -22.16 28.59
CA VAL A 283 -27.89 -22.90 27.67
C VAL A 283 -28.06 -22.16 26.34
N ARG A 284 -28.25 -20.85 26.37
CA ARG A 284 -28.36 -20.00 25.17
C ARG A 284 -27.04 -19.96 24.39
N VAL A 285 -25.91 -19.86 25.10
CA VAL A 285 -24.58 -19.95 24.48
C VAL A 285 -24.35 -21.31 23.82
N CYS A 286 -24.77 -22.43 24.45
CA CYS A 286 -24.72 -23.75 23.80
C CYS A 286 -25.52 -23.79 22.49
N TYR A 287 -26.68 -23.14 22.44
CA TYR A 287 -27.47 -23.06 21.20
C TYR A 287 -26.75 -22.22 20.14
N LEU A 288 -26.21 -21.05 20.50
CA LEU A 288 -25.40 -20.22 19.60
C LEU A 288 -24.20 -21.00 19.03
N ILE A 289 -23.43 -21.69 19.88
CA ILE A 289 -22.30 -22.54 19.45
C ILE A 289 -22.78 -23.61 18.47
N SER A 290 -23.94 -24.23 18.71
CA SER A 290 -24.48 -25.21 17.76
C SER A 290 -24.84 -24.58 16.42
N ARG A 291 -25.34 -23.35 16.40
CA ARG A 291 -25.72 -22.65 15.16
C ARG A 291 -24.48 -22.23 14.36
N LEU A 292 -23.49 -21.66 15.04
CA LEU A 292 -22.18 -21.38 14.46
C LEU A 292 -21.51 -22.66 13.94
N GLY A 293 -21.48 -23.72 14.75
CA GLY A 293 -20.90 -25.00 14.33
C GLY A 293 -21.62 -25.63 13.12
N THR A 294 -22.91 -25.35 12.89
CA THR A 294 -23.61 -25.85 11.69
C THR A 294 -23.22 -25.12 10.41
N THR A 295 -22.60 -23.95 10.46
CA THR A 295 -22.10 -23.26 9.27
C THR A 295 -20.70 -23.74 8.84
N LEU A 296 -20.03 -24.55 9.66
CA LEU A 296 -18.71 -25.10 9.38
C LEU A 296 -18.79 -26.51 8.76
N GLY A 297 -17.91 -26.78 7.80
CA GLY A 297 -17.67 -28.13 7.27
C GLY A 297 -16.93 -29.03 8.28
N THR A 298 -17.02 -30.35 8.09
CA THR A 298 -16.19 -31.32 8.82
C THR A 298 -14.83 -31.46 8.13
N PRO A 299 -13.68 -31.44 8.84
CA PRO A 299 -13.51 -31.61 10.29
C PRO A 299 -13.53 -30.30 11.12
N SER A 300 -13.42 -29.13 10.50
CA SER A 300 -13.28 -27.82 11.17
C SER A 300 -14.40 -27.52 12.19
N LYS A 301 -15.61 -28.03 11.94
CA LYS A 301 -16.73 -27.99 12.88
C LYS A 301 -16.40 -28.61 14.23
N GLU A 302 -15.83 -29.81 14.25
CA GLU A 302 -15.55 -30.54 15.50
C GLU A 302 -14.39 -29.88 16.25
N GLU A 303 -13.35 -29.46 15.51
CA GLU A 303 -12.20 -28.75 16.05
C GLU A 303 -12.63 -27.44 16.72
N TRP A 304 -13.34 -26.58 16.00
CA TRP A 304 -13.82 -25.31 16.53
C TRP A 304 -14.74 -25.52 17.72
N THR A 305 -15.72 -26.42 17.61
CA THR A 305 -16.68 -26.69 18.68
C THR A 305 -15.97 -27.16 19.95
N ASN A 306 -15.01 -28.08 19.84
CA ASN A 306 -14.28 -28.57 21.01
C ASN A 306 -13.41 -27.46 21.64
N ALA A 307 -12.75 -26.66 20.82
CA ALA A 307 -11.89 -25.59 21.30
C ALA A 307 -12.68 -24.43 21.96
N ILE A 308 -13.79 -23.99 21.36
CA ILE A 308 -14.62 -22.93 21.96
C ILE A 308 -15.30 -23.40 23.25
N LEU A 309 -15.74 -24.66 23.32
CA LEU A 309 -16.29 -25.24 24.55
C LEU A 309 -15.26 -25.28 25.68
N SER A 310 -14.00 -25.60 25.34
CA SER A 310 -12.87 -25.57 26.29
C SER A 310 -12.62 -24.15 26.81
N ARG A 311 -12.55 -23.15 25.91
CA ARG A 311 -12.32 -21.74 26.30
C ARG A 311 -13.44 -21.16 27.17
N LEU A 312 -14.68 -21.61 26.96
CA LEU A 312 -15.86 -21.14 27.71
C LEU A 312 -16.17 -21.95 28.98
N ASP A 313 -15.34 -22.92 29.34
CA ASP A 313 -15.57 -23.85 30.46
C ASP A 313 -16.98 -24.50 30.40
N ILE A 314 -17.30 -25.05 29.22
CA ILE A 314 -18.52 -25.83 28.98
C ILE A 314 -18.13 -27.30 28.75
N LYS A 315 -18.55 -28.17 29.66
CA LYS A 315 -18.34 -29.62 29.51
C LYS A 315 -19.09 -30.15 28.29
N SER A 316 -18.41 -30.97 27.47
CA SER A 316 -18.99 -31.59 26.27
C SER A 316 -20.32 -32.34 26.53
N GLN A 317 -20.44 -33.03 27.68
CA GLN A 317 -21.68 -33.70 28.09
C GLN A 317 -22.84 -32.71 28.35
N PHE A 318 -22.52 -31.56 28.95
CA PHE A 318 -23.50 -30.50 29.16
C PHE A 318 -23.94 -29.91 27.82
N TYR A 319 -22.98 -29.55 26.96
CA TYR A 319 -23.27 -29.04 25.61
C TYR A 319 -24.23 -29.97 24.86
N ARG A 320 -23.89 -31.27 24.74
CA ARG A 320 -24.71 -32.28 24.02
C ARG A 320 -26.13 -32.42 24.55
N SER A 321 -26.35 -32.24 25.85
CA SER A 321 -27.70 -32.34 26.45
C SER A 321 -28.49 -31.03 26.40
N LYS A 322 -27.83 -29.88 26.20
CA LYS A 322 -28.44 -28.55 26.38
C LYS A 322 -28.58 -27.74 25.11
N TYR A 323 -27.77 -27.97 24.08
CA TYR A 323 -27.72 -27.11 22.90
C TYR A 323 -29.06 -27.02 22.14
N ARG A 324 -29.94 -28.03 22.22
CA ARG A 324 -31.28 -28.00 21.59
C ARG A 324 -32.39 -27.46 22.50
N GLN A 325 -32.11 -27.17 23.78
CA GLN A 325 -33.15 -26.74 24.71
C GLN A 325 -33.89 -25.47 24.28
N PRO A 326 -33.22 -24.46 23.70
CA PRO A 326 -33.92 -23.25 23.27
C PRO A 326 -34.96 -23.46 22.15
N VAL A 327 -34.88 -24.59 21.43
CA VAL A 327 -35.81 -24.99 20.37
C VAL A 327 -36.52 -26.31 20.70
N SER A 328 -36.65 -26.64 21.99
CA SER A 328 -37.41 -27.82 22.43
C SER A 328 -38.92 -27.62 22.27
N ASP A 329 -39.72 -28.67 22.47
CA ASP A 329 -41.18 -28.63 22.32
C ASP A 329 -41.86 -27.63 23.26
N MET A 330 -41.26 -27.38 24.44
CA MET A 330 -41.76 -26.45 25.46
C MET A 330 -40.61 -25.57 25.99
N PRO A 331 -40.09 -24.62 25.20
CA PRO A 331 -39.02 -23.73 25.63
C PRO A 331 -39.59 -22.65 26.56
N SER A 332 -38.75 -22.10 27.44
CA SER A 332 -39.13 -20.85 28.14
C SER A 332 -39.24 -19.70 27.13
N GLU A 333 -40.04 -18.69 27.45
CA GLU A 333 -40.23 -17.50 26.60
C GLU A 333 -38.89 -16.87 26.20
N ALA A 334 -38.01 -16.60 27.17
CA ALA A 334 -36.70 -16.01 26.91
C ALA A 334 -35.74 -16.93 26.10
N ASN A 335 -35.98 -18.24 26.08
CA ASN A 335 -35.24 -19.17 25.23
C ASN A 335 -35.77 -19.15 23.80
N ALA A 336 -37.10 -19.10 23.63
CA ALA A 336 -37.76 -19.03 22.34
C ALA A 336 -37.42 -17.71 21.63
N GLU A 337 -37.45 -16.58 22.34
CA GLU A 337 -37.07 -15.26 21.83
C GLU A 337 -35.62 -15.24 21.34
N PHE A 338 -34.70 -15.74 22.17
CA PHE A 338 -33.29 -15.82 21.79
C PHE A 338 -33.07 -16.73 20.57
N ALA A 339 -33.74 -17.89 20.53
CA ALA A 339 -33.63 -18.79 19.40
C ALA A 339 -34.17 -18.17 18.10
N ALA A 340 -35.26 -17.40 18.18
CA ALA A 340 -35.81 -16.66 17.05
C ALA A 340 -34.85 -15.56 16.55
N ALA A 341 -34.28 -14.77 17.46
CA ALA A 341 -33.32 -13.72 17.12
C ALA A 341 -32.05 -14.30 16.47
N ILE A 342 -31.51 -15.39 17.03
CA ILE A 342 -30.39 -16.11 16.43
C ILE A 342 -30.77 -16.65 15.05
N LYS A 343 -31.94 -17.26 14.90
CA LYS A 343 -32.39 -17.78 13.61
C LYS A 343 -32.44 -16.69 12.53
N GLU A 344 -32.90 -15.49 12.86
CA GLU A 344 -32.92 -14.35 11.94
C GLU A 344 -31.52 -13.93 11.46
N ILE A 345 -30.49 -14.10 12.28
CA ILE A 345 -29.10 -13.82 11.89
C ILE A 345 -28.62 -14.78 10.79
N PHE A 346 -29.05 -16.04 10.83
CA PHE A 346 -28.58 -17.10 9.93
C PHE A 346 -29.48 -17.33 8.70
N ASP A 347 -30.74 -16.86 8.71
CA ASP A 347 -31.71 -17.06 7.62
C ASP A 347 -31.70 -15.91 6.57
N LYS A 348 -30.81 -14.92 6.72
CA LYS A 348 -30.52 -13.83 5.76
C LYS A 348 -29.10 -13.98 5.22
#